data_AF-U5E7R8-F1
#
_entry.id   AF-U5E7R8-F1
#
_cell.length_a   1.000
_cell.length_b   1.000
_cell.length_c   1.000
_cell.angle_alpha   90.00
_cell.angle_beta   90.00
_cell.angle_gamma   90.00
#
_symmetry.space_group_name_H-M   'P 1'
#
loop_
_entity.id
_entity.type
_entity.pdbx_description
1 polymer ?
#
loop_
_entity_poly.entity_id
_entity_poly.type
_entity_poly.pdbx_seq_one_letter_code
_entity_poly.pdbx_strand_id
1 'polypeptide(L)'
;MDSMRHWQLDETTDIDMPDDGEPIDVEDLRLLRKQFVDFMLGYKFAIDEVTTKINILREDFNNTHEYNPIEHVRSRLKSPESVLEKVRRKNYAMNLTSIRENVLDIAGVRVVCSFISDIDTIKDMLASQEDITVLEERDYITYRKPNGYQSLHLIVSIPVFRSDRTERIPVEIQIRTIAMDFWASLEHKIYYKYRGEVPPNLRSDLAQAAEVATQLDEKMEALHRQVDRGTPAEKTTAGPIDFSVLYNNLATDGTTHLRPGDLPL
;
A
#
# COMPACT_ATOMS: atom_id res chain seq x y z
N MET A 1 -21.74 0.35 -30.54
CA MET A 1 -22.95 0.72 -29.78
C MET A 1 -23.22 -0.43 -28.84
N ASP A 2 -22.67 -0.36 -27.63
CA ASP A 2 -23.01 -1.33 -26.60
C ASP A 2 -23.04 -0.62 -25.24
N SER A 3 -23.98 -1.06 -24.43
CA SER A 3 -24.69 -0.29 -23.41
C SER A 3 -23.81 0.09 -22.21
N MET A 4 -23.61 1.39 -21.98
CA MET A 4 -23.19 1.95 -20.69
C MET A 4 -24.24 1.56 -19.63
N ARG A 5 -23.88 0.67 -18.69
CA ARG A 5 -24.70 0.45 -17.49
C ARG A 5 -24.35 1.53 -16.48
N HIS A 6 -25.32 2.41 -16.24
CA HIS A 6 -25.35 3.33 -15.11
C HIS A 6 -25.41 2.48 -13.82
N TRP A 7 -24.41 2.61 -12.95
CA TRP A 7 -24.45 2.01 -11.63
C TRP A 7 -25.30 2.92 -10.73
N GLN A 8 -26.52 2.46 -10.42
CA GLN A 8 -27.34 3.06 -9.36
C GLN A 8 -26.77 2.61 -8.01
N LEU A 9 -26.27 3.57 -7.24
CA LEU A 9 -25.95 3.38 -5.83
C LEU A 9 -27.26 3.30 -5.05
N ASP A 10 -27.40 2.26 -4.22
CA ASP A 10 -28.51 2.13 -3.28
C ASP A 10 -28.45 3.30 -2.28
N GLU A 11 -29.62 3.91 -2.01
CA GLU A 11 -29.79 5.05 -1.12
C GLU A 11 -29.37 4.68 0.32
N THR A 12 -28.10 4.90 0.65
CA THR A 12 -27.70 5.03 2.06
C THR A 12 -28.29 6.34 2.56
N THR A 13 -29.13 6.26 3.59
CA THR A 13 -29.65 7.43 4.32
C THR A 13 -28.49 8.26 4.87
N ASP A 14 -28.01 9.20 4.06
CA ASP A 14 -27.15 10.29 4.48
C ASP A 14 -27.99 11.18 5.39
N ILE A 15 -27.59 11.32 6.65
CA ILE A 15 -28.19 12.29 7.56
C ILE A 15 -27.56 13.63 7.21
N ASP A 16 -28.36 14.56 6.70
CA ASP A 16 -27.98 15.96 6.55
C ASP A 16 -27.47 16.46 7.91
N MET A 17 -26.26 17.05 7.91
CA MET A 17 -25.74 17.69 9.13
C MET A 17 -26.73 18.81 9.52
N PRO A 18 -27.04 18.97 10.82
CA PRO A 18 -27.89 20.06 11.27
C PRO A 18 -27.29 21.41 10.83
N ASP A 19 -28.16 22.33 10.40
CA ASP A 19 -27.80 23.70 10.02
C ASP A 19 -27.13 24.43 11.19
N ASP A 20 -26.36 25.48 10.88
CA ASP A 20 -25.60 26.27 11.85
C ASP A 20 -26.54 26.93 12.89
N GLY A 21 -26.91 26.19 13.95
CA GLY A 21 -27.73 26.70 15.05
C GLY A 21 -28.73 25.74 15.69
N GLU A 22 -28.96 24.54 15.16
CA GLU A 22 -29.84 23.57 15.82
C GLU A 22 -29.15 22.84 16.99
N PRO A 23 -29.86 22.62 18.13
CA PRO A 23 -29.29 21.89 19.26
C PRO A 23 -29.07 20.42 18.88
N ILE A 24 -27.80 20.05 18.73
CA ILE A 24 -27.38 18.68 18.46
C ILE A 24 -27.77 17.80 19.67
N ASP A 25 -28.61 16.79 19.47
CA ASP A 25 -28.95 15.82 20.52
C ASP A 25 -27.77 14.87 20.80
N VAL A 26 -27.72 14.37 22.04
CA VAL A 26 -26.72 13.39 22.47
C VAL A 26 -26.80 12.11 21.63
N GLU A 27 -28.00 11.73 21.18
CA GLU A 27 -28.18 10.55 20.36
C GLU A 27 -27.64 10.75 18.93
N ASP A 28 -27.82 11.94 18.34
CA ASP A 28 -27.23 12.28 17.05
C ASP A 28 -25.71 12.21 17.09
N LEU A 29 -25.09 12.74 18.15
CA LEU A 29 -23.64 12.63 18.35
C LEU A 29 -23.15 11.18 18.45
N ARG A 30 -23.92 10.30 19.10
CA ARG A 30 -23.56 8.88 19.19
C ARG A 30 -23.65 8.20 17.84
N LEU A 31 -24.70 8.51 17.07
CA LEU A 31 -24.90 7.95 15.73
C LEU A 31 -23.79 8.40 14.78
N LEU A 32 -23.48 9.69 14.75
CA LEU A 32 -22.39 10.26 13.95
C LEU A 32 -21.05 9.60 14.31
N ARG A 33 -20.74 9.47 15.61
CA ARG A 33 -19.52 8.78 16.05
C ARG A 33 -19.49 7.33 15.57
N LYS A 34 -20.61 6.61 15.66
CA LYS A 34 -20.70 5.21 15.22
C LYS A 34 -20.47 5.09 13.72
N GLN A 35 -21.11 5.93 12.92
CA GLN A 35 -20.93 5.97 11.47
C GLN A 35 -19.49 6.30 11.09
N PHE A 36 -18.86 7.28 11.75
CA PHE A 36 -17.48 7.66 11.47
C PHE A 36 -16.48 6.55 11.85
N VAL A 37 -16.70 5.85 12.97
CA VAL A 37 -15.89 4.68 13.34
C VAL A 37 -16.05 3.56 12.32
N ASP A 38 -17.28 3.27 11.88
CA ASP A 38 -17.56 2.27 10.85
C ASP A 38 -16.87 2.62 9.52
N PHE A 39 -16.94 3.88 9.12
CA PHE A 39 -16.26 4.43 7.95
C PHE A 39 -14.75 4.22 8.02
N MET A 40 -14.11 4.62 9.13
CA MET A 40 -12.67 4.46 9.32
C MET A 40 -12.24 2.99 9.40
N LEU A 41 -13.10 2.12 9.91
CA LEU A 41 -12.84 0.68 9.97
C LEU A 41 -12.77 0.05 8.56
N GLY A 42 -13.59 0.52 7.62
CA GLY A 42 -13.49 0.12 6.22
C GLY A 42 -12.09 0.36 5.64
N TYR A 43 -11.52 1.55 5.88
CA TYR A 43 -10.15 1.88 5.45
C TYR A 43 -9.08 1.04 6.15
N LYS A 44 -9.29 0.67 7.41
CA LYS A 44 -8.39 -0.28 8.10
C LYS A 44 -8.40 -1.65 7.40
N PHE A 45 -9.58 -2.18 7.09
CA PHE A 45 -9.67 -3.46 6.38
C PHE A 45 -9.09 -3.38 4.96
N ALA A 46 -9.25 -2.25 4.28
CA ALA A 46 -8.61 -2.03 3.00
C ALA A 46 -7.06 -2.06 3.11
N ILE A 47 -6.49 -1.48 4.18
CA ILE A 47 -5.07 -1.61 4.47
C ILE A 47 -4.67 -3.08 4.65
N ASP A 48 -5.43 -3.84 5.42
CA ASP A 48 -5.12 -5.25 5.73
C ASP A 48 -5.13 -6.13 4.46
N GLU A 49 -6.12 -5.92 3.57
CA GLU A 49 -6.22 -6.59 2.26
C GLU A 49 -5.02 -6.27 1.35
N VAL A 50 -4.72 -4.99 1.15
CA VAL A 50 -3.58 -4.57 0.30
C VAL A 50 -2.24 -5.04 0.89
N THR A 51 -2.09 -4.96 2.21
CA THR A 51 -0.86 -5.40 2.89
C THR A 51 -0.66 -6.90 2.73
N THR A 52 -1.73 -7.69 2.84
CA THR A 52 -1.70 -9.15 2.60
C THR A 52 -1.26 -9.46 1.17
N LYS A 53 -1.86 -8.81 0.17
CA LYS A 53 -1.49 -8.98 -1.24
C LYS A 53 0.00 -8.69 -1.50
N ILE A 54 0.52 -7.59 -0.94
CA ILE A 54 1.93 -7.23 -1.09
C ILE A 54 2.85 -8.23 -0.36
N ASN A 55 2.47 -8.69 0.83
CA ASN A 55 3.26 -9.67 1.58
C ASN A 55 3.30 -11.02 0.86
N ILE A 56 2.20 -11.45 0.22
CA ILE A 56 2.18 -12.65 -0.62
C ILE A 56 3.18 -12.49 -1.78
N LEU A 57 3.17 -11.36 -2.50
CA LEU A 57 4.16 -11.10 -3.55
C LEU A 57 5.59 -11.20 -3.01
N ARG A 58 5.85 -10.56 -1.86
CA ARG A 58 7.16 -10.60 -1.20
C ARG A 58 7.61 -12.02 -0.83
N GLU A 59 6.70 -12.85 -0.33
CA GLU A 59 6.98 -14.25 0.02
C GLU A 59 7.17 -15.12 -1.23
N ASP A 60 6.39 -14.90 -2.28
CA ASP A 60 6.52 -15.62 -3.54
C ASP A 60 7.91 -15.40 -4.16
N PHE A 61 8.38 -14.14 -4.18
CA PHE A 61 9.74 -13.81 -4.63
C PHE A 61 10.84 -14.52 -3.82
N ASN A 62 10.71 -14.60 -2.49
CA ASN A 62 11.68 -15.32 -1.66
C ASN A 62 11.78 -16.81 -2.01
N ASN A 63 10.69 -17.41 -2.49
CA ASN A 63 10.63 -18.85 -2.76
C ASN A 63 10.99 -19.21 -4.21
N THR A 64 10.83 -18.28 -5.15
CA THR A 64 10.90 -18.56 -6.59
C THR A 64 12.04 -17.84 -7.32
N HIS A 65 12.59 -16.77 -6.73
CA HIS A 65 13.59 -15.93 -7.35
C HIS A 65 14.87 -15.84 -6.51
N GLU A 66 16.00 -15.56 -7.15
CA GLU A 66 17.29 -15.38 -6.46
C GLU A 66 17.34 -14.10 -5.59
N TYR A 67 16.40 -13.18 -5.81
CA TYR A 67 16.36 -11.86 -5.18
C TYR A 67 14.92 -11.41 -4.89
N ASN A 68 14.73 -10.67 -3.78
CA ASN A 68 13.44 -10.14 -3.35
C ASN A 68 13.35 -8.62 -3.58
N PRO A 69 12.46 -8.13 -4.46
CA PRO A 69 12.29 -6.71 -4.75
C PRO A 69 11.69 -5.90 -3.60
N ILE A 70 11.12 -6.53 -2.56
CA ILE A 70 10.46 -5.86 -1.43
C ILE A 70 11.24 -6.07 -0.14
N GLU A 71 11.88 -5.00 0.34
CA GLU A 71 12.59 -4.98 1.62
C GLU A 71 11.61 -5.01 2.79
N HIS A 72 10.68 -4.07 2.82
CA HIS A 72 9.68 -3.98 3.86
C HIS A 72 8.43 -3.20 3.44
N VAL A 73 7.33 -3.51 4.12
CA VAL A 73 6.03 -2.87 3.94
C VAL A 73 5.63 -2.19 5.25
N ARG A 74 5.10 -0.98 5.16
CA ARG A 74 4.49 -0.26 6.30
C ARG A 74 3.11 0.20 5.90
N SER A 75 2.19 0.22 6.85
CA SER A 75 0.88 0.79 6.62
C SER A 75 0.56 1.87 7.66
N ARG A 76 -0.37 2.74 7.31
CA ARG A 76 -0.85 3.81 8.17
C ARG A 76 -2.31 4.11 7.84
N LEU A 77 -3.13 4.13 8.88
CA LEU A 77 -4.44 4.76 8.84
C LEU A 77 -4.30 6.23 9.26
N LYS A 78 -4.84 7.15 8.47
CA LYS A 78 -4.88 8.57 8.82
C LYS A 78 -5.78 8.75 10.06
N SER A 79 -5.40 9.62 11.00
CA SER A 79 -6.23 9.85 12.20
C SER A 79 -7.50 10.62 11.81
N PRO A 80 -8.62 10.43 12.53
CA PRO A 80 -9.84 11.21 12.35
C PRO A 80 -9.60 12.72 12.25
N GLU A 81 -8.79 13.26 13.16
CA GLU A 81 -8.46 14.68 13.22
C GLU A 81 -7.72 15.14 11.96
N SER A 82 -6.76 14.32 11.49
CA SER A 82 -6.02 14.59 10.26
C SER A 82 -6.88 14.48 8.99
N VAL A 83 -7.92 13.64 9.00
CA VAL A 83 -8.92 13.57 7.92
C VAL A 83 -9.73 14.86 7.90
N LEU A 84 -10.34 15.23 9.03
CA LEU A 84 -11.19 16.43 9.14
C LEU A 84 -10.40 17.72 8.87
N GLU A 85 -9.15 17.81 9.34
CA GLU A 85 -8.27 18.93 9.03
C GLU A 85 -8.01 19.04 7.53
N LYS A 86 -7.80 17.91 6.84
CA LYS A 86 -7.59 17.90 5.38
C LYS A 86 -8.84 18.33 4.62
N VAL A 87 -10.02 17.87 5.04
CA VAL A 87 -11.34 18.26 4.51
C VAL A 87 -11.52 19.76 4.63
N ARG A 88 -11.32 20.31 5.83
CA ARG A 88 -11.42 21.76 6.09
C ARG A 88 -10.41 22.56 5.26
N ARG A 89 -9.14 22.14 5.23
CA ARG A 89 -8.07 22.82 4.48
C ARG A 89 -8.34 22.84 2.98
N LYS A 90 -9.01 21.81 2.45
CA LYS A 90 -9.35 21.69 1.03
C LYS A 90 -10.75 22.19 0.69
N ASN A 91 -11.50 22.67 1.69
CA ASN A 91 -12.86 23.16 1.54
C ASN A 91 -13.81 22.13 0.91
N TYR A 92 -13.67 20.86 1.30
CA TYR A 92 -14.62 19.81 0.91
C TYR A 92 -15.83 19.82 1.84
N ALA A 93 -16.96 19.31 1.37
CA ALA A 93 -18.15 19.19 2.20
C ALA A 93 -17.90 18.23 3.38
N MET A 94 -18.41 18.58 4.56
CA MET A 94 -18.19 17.87 5.82
C MET A 94 -19.17 16.70 5.98
N ASN A 95 -19.17 15.76 5.03
CA ASN A 95 -19.97 14.55 5.07
C ASN A 95 -19.17 13.34 4.57
N LEU A 96 -19.55 12.13 4.96
CA LEU A 96 -18.78 10.91 4.67
C LEU A 96 -18.61 10.64 3.17
N THR A 97 -19.64 10.95 2.37
CA THR A 97 -19.62 10.77 0.90
C THR A 97 -18.54 11.64 0.25
N SER A 98 -18.56 12.95 0.54
CA SER A 98 -17.54 13.91 0.09
C SER A 98 -16.13 13.53 0.57
N ILE A 99 -16.00 13.06 1.82
CA ILE A 99 -14.71 12.61 2.35
C ILE A 99 -14.19 11.41 1.55
N ARG A 100 -15.05 10.42 1.27
CA ARG A 100 -14.69 9.21 0.52
C ARG A 100 -14.18 9.53 -0.89
N GLU A 101 -14.85 10.46 -1.57
CA GLU A 101 -14.52 10.84 -2.94
C GLU A 101 -13.25 11.68 -3.05
N ASN A 102 -12.98 12.54 -2.06
CA ASN A 102 -11.94 13.56 -2.17
C ASN A 102 -10.67 13.28 -1.34
N VAL A 103 -10.76 12.44 -0.30
CA VAL A 103 -9.64 12.12 0.59
C VAL A 103 -9.15 10.69 0.34
N LEU A 104 -8.32 10.54 -0.69
CA LEU A 104 -7.87 9.23 -1.18
C LEU A 104 -6.70 8.61 -0.39
N ASP A 105 -6.13 9.34 0.58
CA ASP A 105 -4.98 8.94 1.41
C ASP A 105 -5.37 8.62 2.87
N ILE A 106 -6.61 8.21 3.12
CA ILE A 106 -7.04 7.76 4.45
C ILE A 106 -6.36 6.44 4.80
N ALA A 107 -6.41 5.49 3.85
CA ALA A 107 -5.61 4.27 3.89
C ALA A 107 -4.32 4.48 3.11
N GLY A 108 -3.18 4.36 3.79
CA GLY A 108 -1.86 4.48 3.19
C GLY A 108 -1.02 3.22 3.40
N VAL A 109 -0.44 2.70 2.32
CA VAL A 109 0.54 1.62 2.35
C VAL A 109 1.83 2.13 1.73
N ARG A 110 2.97 1.78 2.31
CA ARG A 110 4.29 2.08 1.79
C ARG A 110 5.05 0.80 1.52
N VAL A 111 5.51 0.65 0.29
CA VAL A 111 6.38 -0.45 -0.13
C VAL A 111 7.76 0.13 -0.36
N VAL A 112 8.75 -0.41 0.37
CA VAL A 112 10.15 -0.06 0.18
C VAL A 112 10.82 -1.19 -0.57
N CYS A 113 11.33 -0.87 -1.76
CA CYS A 113 12.06 -1.74 -2.66
C CYS A 113 13.57 -1.55 -2.50
N SER A 114 14.37 -2.51 -2.94
CA SER A 114 15.83 -2.37 -2.90
C SER A 114 16.34 -1.51 -4.06
N PHE A 115 15.74 -1.62 -5.25
CA PHE A 115 16.18 -0.89 -6.45
C PHE A 115 15.07 -0.04 -7.09
N ILE A 116 15.46 0.82 -8.02
CA ILE A 116 14.53 1.71 -8.73
C ILE A 116 13.68 0.88 -9.70
N SER A 117 14.29 -0.08 -10.41
CA SER A 117 13.60 -0.94 -11.37
C SER A 117 12.52 -1.83 -10.73
N ASP A 118 12.68 -2.19 -9.46
CA ASP A 118 11.68 -2.94 -8.69
C ASP A 118 10.37 -2.17 -8.50
N ILE A 119 10.42 -0.84 -8.50
CA ILE A 119 9.25 0.00 -8.29
C ILE A 119 8.21 -0.23 -9.38
N ASP A 120 8.65 -0.28 -10.64
CA ASP A 120 7.79 -0.58 -11.78
C ASP A 120 7.31 -2.03 -11.74
N THR A 121 8.18 -2.98 -11.39
CA THR A 121 7.82 -4.39 -11.24
C THR A 121 6.68 -4.57 -10.24
N ILE A 122 6.80 -3.98 -9.04
CA ILE A 122 5.76 -4.08 -8.01
C ILE A 122 4.49 -3.34 -8.42
N LYS A 123 4.60 -2.16 -9.05
CA LYS A 123 3.44 -1.43 -9.59
C LYS A 123 2.65 -2.31 -10.56
N ASP A 124 3.32 -2.90 -11.53
CA ASP A 124 2.68 -3.70 -12.59
C ASP A 124 2.06 -4.99 -12.01
N MET A 125 2.72 -5.63 -11.05
CA MET A 125 2.19 -6.80 -10.34
C MET A 125 0.93 -6.48 -9.53
N LEU A 126 0.87 -5.31 -8.89
CA LEU A 126 -0.33 -4.89 -8.17
C LEU A 126 -1.44 -4.48 -9.14
N ALA A 127 -1.12 -3.71 -10.19
CA ALA A 127 -2.08 -3.23 -11.17
C ALA A 127 -2.69 -4.34 -12.04
N SER A 128 -2.03 -5.49 -12.14
CA SER A 128 -2.52 -6.67 -12.89
C SER A 128 -3.44 -7.59 -12.09
N GLN A 129 -3.59 -7.40 -10.77
CA GLN A 129 -4.52 -8.20 -9.98
C GLN A 129 -5.98 -7.87 -10.35
N GLU A 130 -6.79 -8.91 -10.59
CA GLU A 130 -8.16 -8.75 -11.11
C GLU A 130 -9.08 -7.90 -10.22
N ASP A 131 -8.84 -7.92 -8.91
CA ASP A 131 -9.66 -7.21 -7.93
C ASP A 131 -9.11 -5.83 -7.54
N ILE A 132 -7.96 -5.42 -8.09
CA ILE A 132 -7.39 -4.08 -7.92
C ILE A 132 -7.77 -3.20 -9.10
N THR A 133 -8.27 -2.00 -8.83
CA THR A 133 -8.53 -0.99 -9.87
C THR A 133 -7.64 0.22 -9.62
N VAL A 134 -6.76 0.54 -10.56
CA VAL A 134 -5.94 1.77 -10.49
C VAL A 134 -6.83 2.98 -10.75
N LEU A 135 -6.89 3.90 -9.78
CA LEU A 135 -7.62 5.16 -9.88
C LEU A 135 -6.73 6.30 -10.36
N GLU A 136 -5.50 6.37 -9.86
CA GLU A 136 -4.56 7.44 -10.19
C GLU A 136 -3.12 6.96 -10.02
N GLU A 137 -2.22 7.38 -10.91
CA GLU A 137 -0.78 7.19 -10.80
C GLU A 137 -0.08 8.55 -10.80
N ARG A 138 0.81 8.78 -9.83
CA ARG A 138 1.67 9.98 -9.78
C ARG A 138 3.12 9.55 -9.65
N ASP A 139 3.85 9.68 -10.75
CA ASP A 139 5.28 9.36 -10.83
C ASP A 139 6.14 10.57 -10.44
N TYR A 140 6.59 10.61 -9.19
CA TYR A 140 7.55 11.61 -8.70
C TYR A 140 9.01 11.13 -8.80
N ILE A 141 9.27 9.98 -9.41
CA ILE A 141 10.63 9.48 -9.66
C ILE A 141 11.14 10.10 -10.96
N THR A 142 10.34 9.99 -12.02
CA THR A 142 10.59 10.63 -13.32
C THR A 142 10.34 12.13 -13.25
N TYR A 143 9.19 12.55 -12.66
CA TYR A 143 8.80 13.95 -12.54
C TYR A 143 8.97 14.46 -11.11
N ARG A 144 10.23 14.61 -10.69
CA ARG A 144 10.62 14.96 -9.32
C ARG A 144 10.04 16.31 -8.90
N LYS A 145 9.67 16.43 -7.62
CA LYS A 145 9.27 17.73 -7.06
C LYS A 145 10.50 18.62 -6.87
N PRO A 146 10.34 19.97 -6.90
CA PRO A 146 11.45 20.89 -6.71
C PRO A 146 12.21 20.76 -5.38
N ASN A 147 11.58 20.21 -4.34
CA ASN A 147 12.23 19.94 -3.06
C ASN A 147 13.11 18.68 -3.06
N GLY A 148 13.18 17.93 -4.17
CA GLY A 148 13.91 16.67 -4.27
C GLY A 148 13.08 15.43 -3.94
N TYR A 149 11.79 15.58 -3.61
CA TYR A 149 10.94 14.45 -3.25
C TYR A 149 10.73 13.49 -4.43
N GLN A 150 10.93 12.20 -4.14
CA GLN A 150 10.76 11.07 -5.05
C GLN A 150 9.92 9.95 -4.41
N SER A 151 9.01 9.40 -5.20
CA SER A 151 8.15 8.25 -4.87
C SER A 151 7.25 7.98 -6.07
N LEU A 152 6.88 6.74 -6.30
CA LEU A 152 5.69 6.44 -7.10
C LEU A 152 4.48 6.40 -6.17
N HIS A 153 3.41 7.13 -6.50
CA HIS A 153 2.13 7.05 -5.80
C HIS A 153 1.09 6.38 -6.69
N LEU A 154 0.60 5.24 -6.26
CA LEU A 154 -0.45 4.49 -6.93
C LEU A 154 -1.69 4.50 -6.04
N ILE A 155 -2.73 5.22 -6.46
CA ILE A 155 -4.03 5.18 -5.78
C ILE A 155 -4.85 4.07 -6.41
N VAL A 156 -5.19 3.08 -5.59
CA VAL A 156 -5.99 1.93 -6.03
C VAL A 156 -7.31 1.87 -5.28
N SER A 157 -8.32 1.28 -5.91
CA SER A 157 -9.57 0.88 -5.29
C SER A 157 -9.57 -0.63 -5.12
N ILE A 158 -9.91 -1.12 -3.93
CA ILE A 158 -10.01 -2.56 -3.64
C ILE A 158 -11.35 -2.91 -2.97
N PRO A 159 -11.90 -4.11 -3.20
CA PRO A 159 -13.11 -4.55 -2.51
C PRO A 159 -12.79 -4.93 -1.07
N VAL A 160 -13.61 -4.47 -0.14
CA VAL A 160 -13.61 -4.88 1.27
C VAL A 160 -14.92 -5.60 1.55
N PHE A 161 -14.80 -6.88 1.90
CA PHE A 161 -15.95 -7.75 2.19
C PHE A 161 -16.29 -7.66 3.68
N ARG A 162 -17.48 -7.15 3.99
CA ARG A 162 -18.02 -7.05 5.35
C ARG A 162 -19.16 -8.05 5.53
N SER A 163 -19.65 -8.20 6.76
CA SER A 163 -20.71 -9.16 7.10
C SER A 163 -22.02 -8.94 6.35
N ASP A 164 -22.29 -7.70 5.95
CA ASP A 164 -23.56 -7.22 5.43
C ASP A 164 -23.46 -6.64 4.00
N ARG A 165 -22.24 -6.34 3.53
CA ARG A 165 -22.02 -5.65 2.25
C ARG A 165 -20.58 -5.77 1.77
N THR A 166 -20.35 -5.38 0.52
CA THR A 166 -19.00 -5.19 -0.04
C THR A 166 -18.85 -3.73 -0.47
N GLU A 167 -17.76 -3.10 -0.07
CA GLU A 167 -17.47 -1.69 -0.43
C GLU A 167 -16.12 -1.61 -1.12
N ARG A 168 -16.03 -0.81 -2.18
CA ARG A 168 -14.73 -0.52 -2.81
C ARG A 168 -14.11 0.70 -2.15
N ILE A 169 -12.90 0.55 -1.61
CA ILE A 169 -12.25 1.56 -0.78
C ILE A 169 -10.91 1.98 -1.42
N PRO A 170 -10.62 3.29 -1.51
CA PRO A 170 -9.36 3.76 -2.04
C PRO A 170 -8.22 3.59 -1.03
N VAL A 171 -7.06 3.16 -1.53
CA VAL A 171 -5.81 3.03 -0.79
C VAL A 171 -4.70 3.70 -1.60
N GLU A 172 -3.95 4.59 -0.96
CA GLU A 172 -2.73 5.17 -1.53
C GLU A 172 -1.54 4.25 -1.24
N ILE A 173 -0.94 3.68 -2.29
CA ILE A 173 0.28 2.89 -2.22
C ILE A 173 1.46 3.76 -2.66
N GLN A 174 2.40 3.98 -1.74
CA GLN A 174 3.64 4.70 -2.01
C GLN A 174 4.78 3.70 -2.19
N ILE A 175 5.32 3.60 -3.40
CA ILE A 175 6.41 2.69 -3.74
C ILE A 175 7.70 3.51 -3.87
N ARG A 176 8.76 3.08 -3.17
CA ARG A 176 10.02 3.84 -2.99
C ARG A 176 11.21 2.91 -2.87
N THR A 177 12.41 3.42 -3.13
CA THR A 177 13.65 2.78 -2.66
C THR A 177 13.90 3.07 -1.17
N ILE A 178 14.89 2.39 -0.60
CA ILE A 178 15.38 2.67 0.76
C ILE A 178 15.85 4.13 0.90
N ALA A 179 16.61 4.65 -0.07
CA ALA A 179 17.15 6.00 0.01
C ALA A 179 16.04 7.07 -0.10
N MET A 180 15.06 6.85 -0.99
CA MET A 180 13.87 7.70 -1.11
C MET A 180 13.05 7.71 0.19
N ASP A 181 12.81 6.55 0.82
CA ASP A 181 12.05 6.50 2.07
C ASP A 181 12.79 7.17 3.23
N PHE A 182 14.10 6.96 3.33
CA PHE A 182 14.94 7.61 4.33
C PHE A 182 14.87 9.13 4.20
N TRP A 183 15.12 9.66 3.00
CA TRP A 183 15.10 11.09 2.73
C TRP A 183 13.72 11.70 3.02
N ALA A 184 12.65 11.10 2.48
CA ALA A 184 11.29 11.61 2.64
C ALA A 184 10.81 11.57 4.10
N SER A 185 11.23 10.56 4.86
CA SER A 185 10.91 10.46 6.29
C SER A 185 11.61 11.53 7.12
N LEU A 186 12.86 11.90 6.77
CA LEU A 186 13.59 12.97 7.43
C LEU A 186 13.04 14.35 7.07
N GLU A 187 12.78 14.59 5.78
CA GLU A 187 12.17 15.83 5.28
C GLU A 187 10.84 16.10 5.99
N HIS A 188 9.95 15.10 6.04
CA HIS A 188 8.65 15.24 6.68
C HIS A 188 8.77 15.60 8.17
N LYS A 189 9.71 14.99 8.90
CA LYS A 189 9.96 15.32 10.32
C LYS A 189 10.46 16.76 10.49
N ILE A 190 11.32 17.23 9.60
CA ILE A 190 11.81 18.61 9.61
C ILE A 190 10.65 19.58 9.34
N TYR A 191 9.89 19.38 8.26
CA TYR A 191 8.74 20.23 7.94
C TYR A 191 7.71 20.26 9.07
N TYR A 192 7.44 19.12 9.70
CA TYR A 192 6.57 19.05 10.87
C TYR A 192 7.08 19.91 12.04
N LYS A 193 8.37 19.79 12.38
CA LYS A 193 9.00 20.57 13.47
C LYS A 193 8.94 22.08 13.21
N TYR A 194 9.11 22.50 11.96
CA TYR A 194 9.05 23.90 11.54
C TYR A 194 7.63 24.37 11.17
N ARG A 195 6.58 23.55 11.41
CA ARG A 195 5.19 23.86 11.03
C ARG A 195 5.04 24.29 9.56
N GLY A 196 5.88 23.74 8.69
CA GLY A 196 5.93 24.07 7.26
C GLY A 196 6.88 25.20 6.87
N GLU A 197 7.39 25.98 7.82
CA GLU A 197 8.23 27.17 7.56
C GLU A 197 9.72 26.84 7.66
N VAL A 198 10.18 25.95 6.78
CA VAL A 198 11.58 25.51 6.77
C VAL A 198 12.51 26.62 6.22
N PRO A 199 13.60 26.99 6.94
CA PRO A 199 14.56 27.98 6.48
C PRO A 199 15.12 27.70 5.07
N PRO A 200 15.40 28.72 4.23
CA PRO A 200 15.86 28.53 2.86
C PRO A 200 17.15 27.70 2.73
N ASN A 201 18.11 27.88 3.65
CA ASN A 201 19.34 27.10 3.68
C ASN A 201 19.05 25.61 3.90
N LEU A 202 18.19 25.28 4.86
CA LEU A 202 17.83 23.89 5.16
C LEU A 202 17.03 23.25 4.01
N ARG A 203 16.21 24.03 3.29
CA ARG A 203 15.54 23.55 2.07
C ARG A 203 16.55 23.22 0.97
N SER A 204 17.57 24.05 0.78
CA SER A 204 18.66 23.78 -0.17
C SER A 204 19.44 22.53 0.21
N ASP A 205 19.78 22.37 1.49
CA ASP A 205 20.52 21.20 1.99
C ASP A 205 19.71 19.91 1.83
N LEU A 206 18.39 19.96 2.07
CA LEU A 206 17.50 18.84 1.82
C LEU A 206 17.43 18.47 0.34
N ALA A 207 17.31 19.45 -0.56
CA ALA A 207 17.30 19.18 -1.99
C ALA A 207 18.62 18.56 -2.47
N GLN A 208 19.76 19.04 -1.97
CA GLN A 208 21.08 18.45 -2.25
C GLN A 208 21.19 17.01 -1.71
N ALA A 209 20.68 16.76 -0.50
CA ALA A 209 20.66 15.41 0.07
C ALA A 209 19.80 14.44 -0.76
N ALA A 210 18.72 14.92 -1.38
CA ALA A 210 17.88 14.12 -2.27
C ALA A 210 18.64 13.71 -3.54
N GLU A 211 19.44 14.63 -4.09
CA GLU A 211 20.27 14.38 -5.26
C GLU A 211 21.36 13.34 -4.95
N VAL A 212 22.00 13.43 -3.79
CA VAL A 212 22.96 12.41 -3.33
C VAL A 212 22.28 11.05 -3.14
N ALA A 213 21.08 11.01 -2.57
CA ALA A 213 20.31 9.78 -2.42
C ALA A 213 19.98 9.15 -3.79
N THR A 214 19.59 9.97 -4.77
CA THR A 214 19.35 9.53 -6.15
C THR A 214 20.60 8.88 -6.76
N GLN A 215 21.75 9.56 -6.67
CA GLN A 215 23.00 9.05 -7.23
C GLN A 215 23.43 7.73 -6.57
N LEU A 216 23.16 7.57 -5.28
CA LEU A 216 23.39 6.31 -4.57
C LEU A 216 22.50 5.20 -5.13
N ASP A 217 21.19 5.43 -5.26
CA ASP A 217 20.26 4.45 -5.82
C ASP A 217 20.68 4.05 -7.25
N GLU A 218 20.98 5.01 -8.12
CA GLU A 218 21.41 4.76 -9.50
C GLU A 218 22.71 3.93 -9.57
N LYS A 219 23.66 4.21 -8.66
CA LYS A 219 24.91 3.46 -8.56
C LYS A 219 24.67 2.02 -8.09
N MET A 220 23.83 1.84 -7.06
CA MET A 220 23.53 0.51 -6.52
C MET A 220 22.77 -0.34 -7.54
N GLU A 221 21.81 0.25 -8.24
CA GLU A 221 21.11 -0.36 -9.38
C GLU A 221 22.09 -0.80 -10.49
N ALA A 222 23.07 0.05 -10.85
CA ALA A 222 24.07 -0.28 -11.86
C ALA A 222 25.01 -1.42 -11.43
N LEU A 223 25.30 -1.53 -10.13
CA LEU A 223 26.09 -2.64 -9.58
C LEU A 223 25.29 -3.94 -9.57
N HIS A 224 24.02 -3.91 -9.16
CA HIS A 224 23.14 -5.08 -9.19
C HIS A 224 23.02 -5.67 -10.60
N ARG A 225 22.76 -4.81 -11.60
CA ARG A 225 22.72 -5.23 -13.01
C ARG A 225 24.01 -5.86 -13.53
N GLN A 226 25.17 -5.54 -12.94
CA GLN A 226 26.45 -6.16 -13.32
C GLN A 226 26.62 -7.55 -12.70
N VAL A 227 26.17 -7.73 -11.46
CA VAL A 227 26.23 -9.02 -10.76
C VAL A 227 25.29 -10.03 -11.42
N ASP A 228 24.05 -9.64 -11.70
CA ASP A 228 23.04 -10.54 -12.28
C ASP A 228 23.40 -11.04 -13.68
N ARG A 229 24.08 -10.21 -14.49
CA ARG A 229 24.59 -10.62 -15.81
C ARG A 229 25.69 -11.68 -15.75
N GLY A 230 26.32 -11.84 -14.58
CA GLY A 230 27.37 -12.83 -14.33
C GLY A 230 26.86 -14.18 -13.84
N THR A 231 25.58 -14.28 -13.44
CA THR A 231 24.96 -15.50 -12.92
C THR A 231 24.09 -16.13 -14.01
N PRO A 232 24.40 -17.33 -14.53
CA PRO A 232 23.50 -18.01 -15.46
C PRO A 232 22.23 -18.40 -14.70
N ALA A 233 21.07 -17.91 -15.14
CA ALA A 233 19.79 -18.37 -14.61
C ALA A 233 19.62 -19.88 -14.89
N GLU A 234 19.71 -20.72 -13.85
CA GLU A 234 19.30 -22.11 -13.94
C GLU A 234 17.79 -22.17 -14.16
N LYS A 235 17.39 -22.37 -15.42
CA LYS A 235 16.00 -22.67 -15.76
C LYS A 235 15.65 -24.05 -15.22
N THR A 236 15.20 -24.13 -13.97
CA THR A 236 14.56 -25.33 -13.44
C THR A 236 13.19 -25.45 -14.10
N THR A 237 13.08 -26.23 -15.17
CA THR A 237 11.79 -26.64 -15.72
C THR A 237 11.16 -27.62 -14.74
N ALA A 238 10.33 -27.12 -13.81
CA ALA A 238 9.51 -27.97 -12.98
C ALA A 238 8.38 -28.56 -13.84
N GLY A 239 8.59 -29.79 -14.35
CA GLY A 239 7.48 -30.64 -14.76
C GLY A 239 6.57 -30.95 -13.57
N PRO A 240 5.33 -31.44 -13.79
CA PRO A 240 4.44 -31.80 -12.69
C PRO A 240 5.15 -32.80 -11.76
N ILE A 241 5.38 -32.36 -10.52
CA ILE A 241 6.01 -33.18 -9.49
C ILE A 241 4.96 -34.19 -9.03
N ASP A 242 5.19 -35.47 -9.34
CA ASP A 242 4.36 -36.54 -8.81
C ASP A 242 4.70 -36.78 -7.34
N PHE A 243 3.90 -36.20 -6.45
CA PHE A 243 4.04 -36.37 -5.01
C PHE A 243 3.93 -37.83 -4.54
N SER A 244 3.34 -38.73 -5.34
CA SER A 244 3.29 -40.15 -5.00
C SER A 244 4.67 -40.82 -5.10
N VAL A 245 5.48 -40.43 -6.08
CA VAL A 245 6.86 -40.90 -6.24
C VAL A 245 7.74 -40.38 -5.10
N LEU A 246 7.57 -39.10 -4.74
CA LEU A 246 8.29 -38.46 -3.65
C LEU A 246 7.94 -39.09 -2.29
N TYR A 247 6.65 -39.31 -2.03
CA TYR A 247 6.17 -39.99 -0.83
C TYR A 247 6.69 -41.43 -0.74
N ASN A 248 6.64 -42.18 -1.84
CA ASN A 248 7.09 -43.57 -1.84
C ASN A 248 8.60 -43.68 -1.57
N ASN A 249 9.41 -42.77 -2.14
CA ASN A 249 10.86 -42.77 -1.89
C ASN A 249 11.20 -42.39 -0.43
N LEU A 250 10.47 -41.42 0.16
CA LEU A 250 10.63 -41.05 1.57
C LEU A 250 10.14 -42.15 2.52
N ALA A 251 9.07 -42.86 2.15
CA ALA A 251 8.53 -43.98 2.93
C ALA A 251 9.42 -45.23 2.87
N THR A 252 10.16 -45.44 1.77
CA THR A 252 11.10 -46.57 1.65
C THR A 252 12.41 -46.38 2.42
N ASP A 253 12.86 -45.14 2.63
CA ASP A 253 14.06 -44.84 3.46
C ASP A 253 13.75 -44.85 4.97
N GLY A 254 12.47 -44.95 5.35
CA GLY A 254 11.98 -44.82 6.73
C GLY A 254 11.37 -46.09 7.31
N THR A 255 11.82 -47.30 6.96
CA THR A 255 11.40 -48.52 7.69
C THR A 255 12.05 -48.61 9.08
N THR A 256 11.62 -47.76 9.99
CA THR A 256 11.45 -48.09 11.40
C THR A 256 9.98 -47.86 11.74
N HIS A 257 9.24 -48.97 11.84
CA HIS A 257 7.83 -49.01 12.23
C HIS A 257 7.53 -48.11 13.43
N LEU A 258 6.74 -47.05 13.22
CA LEU A 258 5.94 -46.45 14.28
C LEU A 258 4.54 -47.03 14.22
N ARG A 259 4.11 -47.65 15.33
CA ARG A 259 2.76 -48.24 15.45
C ARG A 259 1.75 -47.14 15.77
N PRO A 260 0.47 -47.30 15.37
CA PRO A 260 -0.57 -46.35 15.75
C PRO A 260 -0.82 -46.45 17.26
N GLY A 261 -0.30 -45.47 18.01
CA GLY A 261 -0.37 -45.43 19.48
C GLY A 261 0.45 -44.30 20.10
N ASP A 262 1.46 -43.78 19.41
CA ASP A 262 2.38 -42.77 19.95
C ASP A 262 2.08 -41.34 19.47
N LEU A 263 0.85 -40.88 19.62
CA LEU A 263 0.55 -39.44 19.55
C LEU A 263 0.11 -38.96 20.94
N PRO A 264 0.84 -38.03 21.58
CA PRO A 264 0.37 -37.39 22.80
C PRO A 264 -0.79 -36.44 22.47
N LEU A 265 -1.76 -36.39 23.37
CA LEU A 265 -2.92 -35.48 23.38
C LEU A 265 -2.52 -34.01 23.24
#